data_AF-A0A1L7LHY0-F1
#
_entry.id   AF-A0A1L7LHY0-F1
#
_cell.length_a   1.000
_cell.length_b   1.000
_cell.length_c   1.000
_cell.angle_alpha   90.00
_cell.angle_beta   90.00
_cell.angle_gamma   90.00
#
_symmetry.space_group_name_H-M   'P 1'
#
loop_
_entity.id
_entity.type
_entity.pdbx_description
1 polymer ?
#
loop_
_entity_poly.entity_id
_entity_poly.type
_entity_poly.pdbx_seq_one_letter_code
_entity_poly.pdbx_strand_id
1 'polypeptide(L)'
;MSATITFTDQRIAKYIEQINQKDPYSGSIVTSGPTSIKDSSWLLGYSISRQPHFKEQKKNELVIWLYALYTDRKGDYVAKRPDECTGIEMCEEWLYHIGVPENTIHELACSASTIPCHMPYITTYFMPRTTNDRPLVVPKHSKNLAFIGNYAETPRDTVFTTEYSVRTAMEAVYTLLEVDRGVPEVFASTFDIRMLLNALYYLNGQKSLMDIDFPWVEKAALKEALKKAKGTYIEELLKDYHLI
;
A
#
# COMPACT_ATOMS: atom_id res chain seq x y z
N MET A 1 -9.83 -3.70 10.98
CA MET A 1 -11.20 -4.03 10.51
C MET A 1 -11.31 -3.62 9.05
N SER A 2 -11.99 -4.40 8.21
CA SER A 2 -12.31 -3.98 6.83
C SER A 2 -13.80 -4.12 6.56
N ALA A 3 -14.32 -3.40 5.57
CA ALA A 3 -15.67 -3.61 5.07
C ALA A 3 -15.72 -3.47 3.55
N THR A 4 -16.68 -4.13 2.93
CA THR A 4 -17.01 -3.90 1.52
C THR A 4 -18.39 -3.27 1.46
N ILE A 5 -18.49 -2.08 0.89
CA ILE A 5 -19.76 -1.40 0.63
C ILE A 5 -20.14 -1.63 -0.83
N THR A 6 -21.39 -2.01 -1.06
CA THR A 6 -22.00 -2.07 -2.39
C THR A 6 -23.19 -1.13 -2.43
N PHE A 7 -23.07 -0.05 -3.21
CA PHE A 7 -24.20 0.82 -3.53
C PHE A 7 -24.92 0.30 -4.76
N THR A 8 -26.25 0.34 -4.75
CA THR A 8 -27.10 -0.04 -5.90
C THR A 8 -27.67 1.17 -6.64
N ASP A 9 -27.41 2.38 -6.16
CA ASP A 9 -27.81 3.64 -6.78
C ASP A 9 -26.61 4.58 -6.97
N GLN A 10 -26.79 5.61 -7.79
CA GLN A 10 -25.70 6.50 -8.24
C GLN A 10 -25.53 7.75 -7.36
N ARG A 11 -26.29 7.92 -6.28
CA ARG A 11 -26.26 9.16 -5.48
C ARG A 11 -24.90 9.43 -4.87
N ILE A 12 -24.14 8.37 -4.59
CA ILE A 12 -22.79 8.49 -4.02
C ILE A 12 -21.73 8.92 -5.05
N ALA A 13 -21.98 8.68 -6.33
CA ALA A 13 -21.00 8.87 -7.40
C ALA A 13 -20.51 10.33 -7.48
N LYS A 14 -21.41 11.30 -7.31
CA LYS A 14 -21.06 12.73 -7.34
C LYS A 14 -20.02 13.13 -6.28
N TYR A 15 -20.02 12.50 -5.10
CA TYR A 15 -19.06 12.79 -4.04
C TYR A 15 -17.69 12.19 -4.39
N ILE A 16 -17.69 10.98 -4.91
CA ILE A 16 -16.48 10.30 -5.40
C ILE A 16 -15.87 11.07 -6.57
N GLU A 17 -16.67 11.53 -7.52
CA GLU A 17 -16.21 12.36 -8.64
C GLU A 17 -15.61 13.68 -8.18
N GLN A 18 -16.22 14.34 -7.18
CA GLN A 18 -15.67 15.57 -6.61
C GLN A 18 -14.31 15.35 -5.95
N ILE A 19 -14.08 14.21 -5.29
CA ILE A 19 -12.82 13.91 -4.60
C ILE A 19 -11.77 13.36 -5.57
N ASN A 20 -12.13 12.34 -6.35
CA ASN A 20 -11.21 11.58 -7.19
C ASN A 20 -11.09 12.12 -8.62
N GLN A 21 -11.93 13.09 -9.02
CA GLN A 21 -11.95 13.70 -10.36
C GLN A 21 -12.16 12.66 -11.48
N LYS A 22 -12.89 11.59 -11.17
CA LYS A 22 -13.13 10.45 -12.07
C LYS A 22 -14.52 9.85 -11.86
N ASP A 23 -15.16 9.50 -12.97
CA ASP A 23 -16.38 8.71 -12.99
C ASP A 23 -16.10 7.27 -12.47
N PRO A 24 -16.72 6.85 -11.35
CA PRO A 24 -16.52 5.52 -10.78
C PRO A 24 -17.05 4.37 -11.65
N TYR A 25 -17.88 4.66 -12.66
CA TYR A 25 -18.43 3.68 -13.60
C TYR A 25 -17.67 3.61 -14.94
N SER A 26 -16.62 4.41 -15.11
CA SER A 26 -15.85 4.50 -16.36
C SER A 26 -15.08 3.23 -16.76
N GLY A 27 -14.97 2.25 -15.85
CA GLY A 27 -14.11 1.07 -16.02
C GLY A 27 -12.61 1.33 -15.81
N SER A 28 -12.23 2.59 -15.57
CA SER A 28 -10.87 2.97 -15.21
C SER A 28 -10.62 2.83 -13.71
N ILE A 29 -9.35 2.88 -13.28
CA ILE A 29 -9.03 2.93 -11.84
C ILE A 29 -9.47 4.27 -11.27
N VAL A 30 -10.21 4.26 -10.16
CA VAL A 30 -10.76 5.46 -9.51
C VAL A 30 -9.75 6.07 -8.53
N THR A 31 -9.49 5.43 -7.37
CA THR A 31 -8.66 6.02 -6.30
C THR A 31 -7.14 5.87 -6.51
N SER A 32 -6.70 5.15 -7.56
CA SER A 32 -5.29 4.87 -7.88
C SER A 32 -4.46 4.29 -6.72
N GLY A 33 -5.13 3.63 -5.78
CA GLY A 33 -4.58 3.15 -4.51
C GLY A 33 -5.51 3.48 -3.34
N PRO A 34 -5.14 3.14 -2.10
CA PRO A 34 -5.88 3.57 -0.93
C PRO A 34 -5.87 5.10 -0.80
N THR A 35 -7.03 5.70 -0.61
CA THR A 35 -7.20 7.08 -0.16
C THR A 35 -7.35 7.08 1.36
N SER A 36 -6.45 7.77 2.06
CA SER A 36 -6.47 7.89 3.52
C SER A 36 -7.12 9.19 3.96
N ILE A 37 -8.05 9.11 4.90
CA ILE A 37 -8.66 10.27 5.54
C ILE A 37 -7.81 10.62 6.76
N LYS A 38 -6.89 11.57 6.57
CA LYS A 38 -5.79 11.86 7.51
C LYS A 38 -6.25 12.27 8.92
N ASP A 39 -7.38 12.97 9.00
CA ASP A 39 -7.96 13.53 10.22
C ASP A 39 -9.03 12.63 10.86
N SER A 40 -9.35 11.47 10.26
CA SER A 40 -10.27 10.53 10.86
C SER A 40 -9.68 9.84 12.09
N SER A 41 -10.49 9.68 13.14
CA SER A 41 -10.11 9.04 14.40
C SER A 41 -9.69 7.57 14.23
N TRP A 42 -10.24 6.89 13.21
CA TRP A 42 -9.88 5.51 12.85
C TRP A 42 -8.65 5.39 11.94
N LEU A 43 -8.11 6.52 11.47
CA LEU A 43 -7.23 6.57 10.30
C LEU A 43 -7.82 5.70 9.17
N LEU A 44 -9.08 6.00 8.87
CA LEU A 44 -9.92 5.33 7.88
C LEU A 44 -9.33 5.56 6.49
N GLY A 45 -9.24 4.48 5.73
CA GLY A 45 -8.93 4.55 4.31
C GLY A 45 -9.95 3.78 3.49
N TYR A 46 -10.03 4.13 2.22
CA TYR A 46 -10.87 3.46 1.25
C TYR A 46 -10.16 3.28 -0.08
N SER A 47 -10.61 2.31 -0.86
CA SER A 47 -10.11 2.08 -2.22
C SER A 47 -11.26 1.73 -3.15
N ILE A 48 -11.24 2.31 -4.34
CA ILE A 48 -12.19 2.06 -5.40
C ILE A 48 -11.39 1.63 -6.63
N SER A 49 -11.45 0.34 -6.91
CA SER A 49 -10.83 -0.26 -8.10
C SER A 49 -11.70 -0.03 -9.33
N ARG A 50 -11.25 -0.56 -10.49
CA ARG A 50 -12.05 -0.62 -11.71
C ARG A 50 -13.39 -1.31 -11.43
N GLN A 51 -14.47 -0.71 -11.92
CA GLN A 51 -15.80 -1.29 -11.85
C GLN A 51 -16.20 -1.86 -13.22
N PRO A 52 -16.88 -3.03 -13.28
CA PRO A 52 -17.21 -3.87 -12.13
C PRO A 52 -15.96 -4.56 -11.55
N HIS A 53 -15.91 -4.68 -10.22
CA HIS A 53 -14.84 -5.42 -9.53
C HIS A 53 -15.08 -6.93 -9.62
N PHE A 54 -16.33 -7.35 -9.54
CA PHE A 54 -16.75 -8.73 -9.70
C PHE A 54 -17.40 -8.95 -11.07
N LYS A 55 -17.13 -10.08 -11.73
CA LYS A 55 -17.68 -10.37 -13.07
C LYS A 55 -19.22 -10.36 -13.12
N GLU A 56 -19.87 -10.73 -12.02
CA GLU A 56 -21.33 -10.80 -11.90
C GLU A 56 -21.97 -9.51 -11.35
N GLN A 57 -21.17 -8.52 -10.96
CA GLN A 57 -21.65 -7.23 -10.45
C GLN A 57 -22.47 -6.51 -11.54
N LYS A 58 -23.61 -5.95 -11.15
CA LYS A 58 -24.48 -5.22 -12.08
C LYS A 58 -23.84 -3.90 -12.48
N LYS A 59 -24.19 -3.39 -13.68
CA LYS A 59 -23.61 -2.16 -14.23
C LYS A 59 -23.86 -0.91 -13.38
N ASN A 60 -24.95 -0.89 -12.61
CA ASN A 60 -25.32 0.21 -11.72
C ASN A 60 -24.80 0.04 -10.29
N GLU A 61 -24.12 -1.07 -9.98
CA GLU A 61 -23.55 -1.30 -8.65
C GLU A 61 -22.15 -0.71 -8.57
N LEU A 62 -21.83 -0.15 -7.40
CA LEU A 62 -20.52 0.41 -7.09
C LEU A 62 -19.96 -0.25 -5.83
N VAL A 63 -18.80 -0.91 -5.98
CA VAL A 63 -18.12 -1.61 -4.88
C VAL A 63 -16.95 -0.78 -4.36
N ILE A 64 -16.94 -0.58 -3.05
CA ILE A 64 -15.96 0.22 -2.32
C ILE A 64 -15.39 -0.62 -1.19
N TRP A 65 -14.07 -0.65 -1.06
CA TRP A 65 -13.41 -1.32 0.06
C TRP A 65 -12.95 -0.29 1.10
N LEU A 66 -13.31 -0.51 2.36
CA LEU A 66 -12.94 0.30 3.51
C LEU A 66 -12.00 -0.46 4.44
N TYR A 67 -11.11 0.26 5.12
CA TYR A 67 -10.31 -0.27 6.22
C TYR A 67 -10.03 0.79 7.28
N ALA A 68 -10.08 0.38 8.55
CA ALA A 68 -9.65 1.19 9.68
C ALA A 68 -8.29 0.68 10.19
N LEU A 69 -7.31 1.58 10.31
CA LEU A 69 -5.99 1.24 10.85
C LEU A 69 -5.99 1.22 12.38
N TYR A 70 -6.70 2.16 13.02
CA TYR A 70 -6.93 2.16 14.45
C TYR A 70 -8.29 1.53 14.77
N THR A 71 -8.27 0.48 15.58
CA THR A 71 -9.47 -0.24 16.02
C THR A 71 -9.76 -0.04 17.50
N ASP A 72 -9.02 0.82 18.20
CA ASP A 72 -9.10 1.07 19.64
C ASP A 72 -9.73 2.44 19.96
N ARG A 73 -10.23 3.16 18.96
CA ARG A 73 -10.74 4.54 19.09
C ARG A 73 -12.17 4.64 18.58
N LYS A 74 -12.93 5.57 19.16
CA LYS A 74 -14.26 5.94 18.65
C LYS A 74 -14.13 6.72 17.34
N GLY A 75 -15.14 6.60 16.48
CA GLY A 75 -15.24 7.38 15.24
C GLY A 75 -15.64 8.83 15.51
N ASP A 76 -15.60 9.63 14.46
CA ASP A 76 -15.90 11.06 14.48
C ASP A 76 -17.41 11.32 14.35
N TYR A 77 -18.12 10.51 13.55
CA TYR A 77 -19.58 10.53 13.41
C TYR A 77 -20.23 9.40 14.22
N VAL A 78 -19.72 8.17 14.07
CA VAL A 78 -20.15 7.02 14.85
C VAL A 78 -19.28 6.90 16.11
N ALA A 79 -19.86 7.21 17.27
CA ALA A 79 -19.17 7.21 18.57
C ALA A 79 -18.84 5.80 19.15
N LYS A 80 -18.47 4.85 18.29
CA LYS A 80 -18.06 3.47 18.62
C LYS A 80 -16.72 3.12 17.97
N ARG A 81 -16.09 2.04 18.43
CA ARG A 81 -14.89 1.49 17.77
C ARG A 81 -15.29 0.71 16.51
N PRO A 82 -14.43 0.62 15.47
CA PRO A 82 -14.78 -0.04 14.21
C PRO A 82 -15.20 -1.52 14.36
N ASP A 83 -14.66 -2.23 15.35
CA ASP A 83 -14.98 -3.63 15.65
C ASP A 83 -16.31 -3.80 16.41
N GLU A 84 -16.89 -2.71 16.92
CA GLU A 84 -18.20 -2.65 17.56
C GLU A 84 -19.29 -2.15 16.60
N CYS A 85 -18.90 -1.69 15.41
CA CYS A 85 -19.81 -1.14 14.40
C CYS A 85 -20.49 -2.23 13.58
N THR A 86 -21.77 -1.99 13.27
CA THR A 86 -22.44 -2.70 12.17
C THR A 86 -21.91 -2.23 10.81
N GLY A 87 -22.26 -2.95 9.74
CA GLY A 87 -21.94 -2.51 8.38
C GLY A 87 -22.53 -1.12 8.05
N ILE A 88 -23.76 -0.86 8.47
CA ILE A 88 -24.41 0.46 8.28
C ILE A 88 -23.57 1.54 8.95
N GLU A 89 -23.20 1.36 10.22
CA GLU A 89 -22.39 2.32 10.99
C GLU A 89 -21.00 2.55 10.37
N MET A 90 -20.36 1.51 9.83
CA MET A 90 -19.10 1.68 9.09
C MET A 90 -19.28 2.51 7.80
N CYS A 91 -20.40 2.33 7.12
CA CYS A 91 -20.74 3.14 5.95
C CYS A 91 -21.04 4.59 6.35
N GLU A 92 -21.76 4.81 7.44
CA GLU A 92 -22.09 6.16 7.95
C GLU A 92 -20.84 6.98 8.26
N GLU A 93 -19.88 6.39 8.98
CA GLU A 93 -18.60 7.05 9.27
C GLU A 93 -17.86 7.45 7.99
N TRP A 94 -17.82 6.55 6.99
CA TRP A 94 -17.17 6.87 5.72
C TRP A 94 -17.92 7.97 4.95
N LEU A 95 -19.25 7.91 4.89
CA LEU A 95 -20.09 8.92 4.24
C LEU A 95 -19.88 10.31 4.84
N TYR A 96 -19.76 10.40 6.17
CA TYR A 96 -19.41 11.63 6.88
C TYR A 96 -18.09 12.21 6.38
N HIS A 97 -17.03 11.39 6.35
CA HIS A 97 -15.69 11.84 5.94
C HIS A 97 -15.56 12.24 4.47
N ILE A 98 -16.44 11.75 3.59
CA ILE A 98 -16.47 12.18 2.18
C ILE A 98 -17.44 13.35 1.92
N GLY A 99 -17.98 13.97 2.98
CA GLY A 99 -18.74 15.21 2.91
C GLY A 99 -20.21 15.04 2.52
N VAL A 100 -20.79 13.86 2.75
CA VAL A 100 -22.24 13.65 2.57
C VAL A 100 -23.00 14.44 3.65
N PRO A 101 -24.08 15.18 3.31
CA PRO A 101 -24.87 15.91 4.30
C PRO A 101 -25.41 14.99 5.40
N GLU A 102 -25.17 15.34 6.66
CA GLU A 102 -25.47 14.49 7.82
C GLU A 102 -26.93 14.01 7.87
N ASN A 103 -27.87 14.84 7.42
CA ASN A 103 -29.30 14.50 7.37
C ASN A 103 -29.66 13.43 6.32
N THR A 104 -28.71 13.03 5.46
CA THR A 104 -28.88 12.00 4.43
C THR A 104 -28.00 10.76 4.63
N ILE A 105 -27.02 10.84 5.54
CA ILE A 105 -26.03 9.77 5.78
C ILE A 105 -26.70 8.44 6.10
N HIS A 106 -27.59 8.42 7.11
CA HIS A 106 -28.24 7.20 7.57
C HIS A 106 -29.06 6.52 6.46
N GLU A 107 -29.79 7.32 5.68
CA GLU A 107 -30.63 6.82 4.57
C GLU A 107 -29.78 6.19 3.47
N LEU A 108 -28.68 6.86 3.08
CA LEU A 108 -27.73 6.34 2.10
C LEU A 108 -27.03 5.07 2.60
N ALA A 109 -26.58 5.04 3.86
CA ALA A 109 -25.96 3.87 4.46
C ALA A 109 -26.91 2.66 4.51
N CYS A 110 -28.18 2.88 4.85
CA CYS A 110 -29.21 1.84 4.85
C CYS A 110 -29.57 1.34 3.44
N SER A 111 -29.42 2.19 2.42
CA SER A 111 -29.65 1.80 1.02
C SER A 111 -28.51 0.97 0.41
N ALA A 112 -27.35 0.94 1.07
CA ALA A 112 -26.19 0.18 0.65
C ALA A 112 -26.09 -1.16 1.38
N SER A 113 -25.44 -2.14 0.75
CA SER A 113 -25.03 -3.37 1.43
C SER A 113 -23.59 -3.22 1.90
N THR A 114 -23.39 -3.14 3.22
CA THR A 114 -22.05 -3.05 3.80
C THR A 114 -21.74 -4.29 4.62
N ILE A 115 -20.73 -5.04 4.18
CA ILE A 115 -20.33 -6.30 4.81
C ILE A 115 -19.00 -6.08 5.56
N PRO A 116 -19.02 -6.01 6.90
CA PRO A 116 -17.81 -5.94 7.70
C PRO A 116 -17.10 -7.30 7.76
N CYS A 117 -15.77 -7.28 7.88
CA CYS A 117 -14.92 -8.45 8.05
C CYS A 117 -13.87 -8.20 9.14
N HIS A 118 -13.96 -8.98 10.21
CA HIS A 118 -13.00 -8.97 11.29
C HIS A 118 -11.92 -10.02 11.03
N MET A 119 -10.66 -9.58 10.98
CA MET A 119 -9.52 -10.42 10.66
C MET A 119 -8.45 -10.27 11.75
N PRO A 120 -8.43 -11.15 12.78
CA PRO A 120 -7.53 -11.00 13.92
C PRO A 120 -6.04 -11.08 13.53
N TYR A 121 -5.72 -11.69 12.38
CA TYR A 121 -4.36 -11.91 11.92
C TYR A 121 -3.99 -11.09 10.67
N ILE A 122 -4.76 -10.06 10.30
CA ILE A 122 -4.48 -9.32 9.06
C ILE A 122 -3.14 -8.57 9.11
N THR A 123 -2.67 -8.16 10.29
CA THR A 123 -1.42 -7.41 10.48
C THR A 123 -0.22 -8.28 10.84
N THR A 124 -0.39 -9.60 11.02
CA THR A 124 0.61 -10.43 11.67
C THR A 124 1.88 -10.67 10.85
N TYR A 125 1.88 -10.35 9.55
CA TYR A 125 3.12 -10.37 8.75
C TYR A 125 4.13 -9.31 9.20
N PHE A 126 3.68 -8.21 9.81
CA PHE A 126 4.51 -7.08 10.20
C PHE A 126 4.84 -7.04 11.70
N MET A 127 4.51 -8.10 12.44
CA MET A 127 4.94 -8.20 13.83
C MET A 127 6.47 -8.22 13.90
N PRO A 128 7.07 -7.50 14.87
CA PRO A 128 8.51 -7.60 15.11
C PRO A 128 8.92 -9.06 15.30
N ARG A 129 10.05 -9.43 14.69
CA ARG A 129 10.53 -10.81 14.66
C ARG A 129 12.05 -10.87 14.75
N THR A 130 12.56 -12.03 15.13
CA THR A 130 13.98 -12.40 15.03
C THR A 130 14.23 -13.21 13.76
N THR A 131 15.51 -13.48 13.45
CA THR A 131 15.91 -14.29 12.29
C THR A 131 15.44 -15.74 12.36
N ASN A 132 15.06 -16.24 13.54
CA ASN A 132 14.71 -17.63 13.75
C ASN A 132 13.19 -17.86 13.83
N ASP A 133 12.38 -16.80 13.80
CA ASP A 133 10.92 -16.90 13.99
C ASP A 133 10.20 -17.46 12.75
N ARG A 134 10.86 -17.45 11.60
CA ARG A 134 10.35 -17.99 10.32
C ARG A 134 11.25 -19.13 9.83
N PRO A 135 10.69 -20.28 9.42
CA PRO A 135 11.49 -21.36 8.85
C PRO A 135 12.00 -20.99 7.45
N LEU A 136 13.21 -21.44 7.10
CA LEU A 136 13.68 -21.38 5.73
C LEU A 136 12.69 -22.08 4.79
N VAL A 137 12.60 -21.60 3.54
CA VAL A 137 11.76 -22.22 2.49
C VAL A 137 12.00 -23.73 2.41
N VAL A 138 13.27 -24.16 2.36
CA VAL A 138 13.65 -25.56 2.56
C VAL A 138 14.60 -25.62 3.76
N PRO A 139 14.15 -26.15 4.92
CA PRO A 139 15.01 -26.28 6.08
C PRO A 139 16.27 -27.11 5.80
N LYS A 140 17.36 -26.79 6.50
CA LYS A 140 18.62 -27.52 6.36
C LYS A 140 18.39 -29.03 6.59
N HIS A 141 18.93 -29.85 5.70
CA HIS A 141 18.78 -31.32 5.69
C HIS A 141 17.37 -31.86 5.39
N SER A 142 16.39 -31.00 5.08
CA SER A 142 15.09 -31.45 4.58
C SER A 142 15.25 -32.25 3.28
N LYS A 143 14.41 -33.28 3.10
CA LYS A 143 14.42 -34.16 1.92
C LYS A 143 13.17 -34.01 1.06
N ASN A 144 12.04 -33.73 1.70
CA ASN A 144 10.72 -33.72 1.06
C ASN A 144 9.74 -32.74 1.74
N LEU A 145 10.25 -31.80 2.53
CA LEU A 145 9.46 -30.79 3.22
C LEU A 145 9.94 -29.38 2.84
N ALA A 146 8.98 -28.50 2.53
CA ALA A 146 9.21 -27.07 2.32
C ALA A 146 8.10 -26.24 3.00
N PHE A 147 8.44 -25.00 3.37
CA PHE A 147 7.51 -23.97 3.81
C PHE A 147 7.39 -22.91 2.72
N ILE A 148 6.16 -22.52 2.38
CA ILE A 148 5.89 -21.49 1.36
C ILE A 148 4.97 -20.41 1.94
N GLY A 149 4.92 -19.27 1.27
CA GLY A 149 4.11 -18.13 1.66
C GLY A 149 4.84 -17.13 2.56
N ASN A 150 4.11 -16.13 3.02
CA ASN A 150 4.65 -14.95 3.70
C ASN A 150 5.26 -15.21 5.10
N TYR A 151 5.10 -16.43 5.64
CA TYR A 151 5.74 -16.86 6.88
C TYR A 151 6.99 -17.73 6.69
N ALA A 152 7.38 -18.05 5.45
CA ALA A 152 8.68 -18.66 5.17
C ALA A 152 9.78 -17.57 5.11
N GLU A 153 11.03 -17.97 5.32
CA GLU A 153 12.20 -17.10 5.29
C GLU A 153 12.97 -17.29 3.98
N THR A 154 13.13 -16.18 3.23
CA THR A 154 14.02 -16.04 2.08
C THR A 154 14.66 -14.64 2.09
N PRO A 155 15.88 -14.45 1.56
CA PRO A 155 16.60 -13.18 1.67
C PRO A 155 15.92 -12.00 0.95
N ARG A 156 16.06 -10.79 1.54
CA ARG A 156 15.74 -9.45 0.99
C ARG A 156 14.28 -9.14 0.62
N ASP A 157 13.47 -10.12 0.24
CA ASP A 157 12.13 -9.88 -0.31
C ASP A 157 11.12 -9.44 0.77
N THR A 158 9.99 -8.86 0.36
CA THR A 158 8.99 -8.24 1.25
C THR A 158 7.69 -9.05 1.35
N VAL A 159 7.28 -9.34 2.59
CA VAL A 159 6.00 -9.99 2.90
C VAL A 159 4.82 -9.05 2.71
N PHE A 160 3.59 -9.57 2.86
CA PHE A 160 2.34 -8.87 2.49
C PHE A 160 2.27 -8.61 0.98
N THR A 161 2.89 -9.49 0.19
CA THR A 161 2.87 -9.42 -1.26
C THR A 161 2.53 -10.78 -1.86
N THR A 162 1.91 -10.76 -3.04
CA THR A 162 1.74 -11.96 -3.85
C THR A 162 3.08 -12.48 -4.36
N GLU A 163 4.01 -11.57 -4.69
CA GLU A 163 5.38 -11.88 -5.14
C GLU A 163 6.10 -12.81 -4.16
N TYR A 164 6.10 -12.50 -2.86
CA TYR A 164 6.75 -13.35 -1.84
C TYR A 164 6.19 -14.78 -1.82
N SER A 165 4.87 -14.91 -2.04
CA SER A 165 4.22 -16.23 -2.09
C SER A 165 4.65 -17.02 -3.32
N VAL A 166 4.79 -16.35 -4.48
CA VAL A 166 5.26 -16.96 -5.72
C VAL A 166 6.74 -17.32 -5.62
N ARG A 167 7.57 -16.43 -5.08
CA ARG A 167 9.01 -16.65 -4.86
C ARG A 167 9.25 -17.87 -3.99
N THR A 168 8.67 -17.91 -2.80
CA THR A 168 8.87 -19.01 -1.86
C THR A 168 8.38 -20.34 -2.44
N ALA A 169 7.29 -20.33 -3.22
CA ALA A 169 6.86 -21.51 -3.98
C ALA A 169 7.88 -21.93 -5.06
N MET A 170 8.41 -20.98 -5.83
CA MET A 170 9.42 -21.25 -6.86
C MET A 170 10.70 -21.81 -6.25
N GLU A 171 11.22 -21.19 -5.19
CA GLU A 171 12.41 -21.63 -4.46
C GLU A 171 12.23 -23.03 -3.87
N ALA A 172 11.06 -23.33 -3.28
CA ALA A 172 10.75 -24.65 -2.74
C ALA A 172 10.78 -25.74 -3.83
N VAL A 173 10.07 -25.52 -4.94
CA VAL A 173 9.99 -26.47 -6.05
C VAL A 173 11.37 -26.68 -6.68
N TYR A 174 12.11 -25.59 -6.93
CA TYR A 174 13.42 -25.66 -7.58
C TYR A 174 14.44 -26.39 -6.71
N THR A 175 14.41 -26.14 -5.39
CA THR A 175 15.35 -26.77 -4.45
C THR A 175 15.05 -28.25 -4.25
N LEU A 176 13.78 -28.64 -4.06
CA LEU A 176 13.41 -30.03 -3.77
C LEU A 176 13.46 -30.95 -4.99
N LEU A 177 13.20 -30.42 -6.19
CA LEU A 177 13.21 -31.19 -7.44
C LEU A 177 14.49 -31.01 -8.26
N GLU A 178 15.49 -30.32 -7.71
CA GLU A 178 16.78 -30.07 -8.37
C GLU A 178 16.61 -29.50 -9.79
N VAL A 179 15.71 -28.51 -9.93
CA VAL A 179 15.43 -27.87 -11.22
C VAL A 179 16.66 -27.09 -11.68
N ASP A 180 17.25 -27.48 -12.80
CA ASP A 180 18.45 -26.85 -13.37
C ASP A 180 18.13 -25.52 -14.09
N ARG A 181 17.69 -24.52 -13.31
CA ARG A 181 17.42 -23.16 -13.78
C ARG A 181 17.53 -22.17 -12.62
N GLY A 182 18.05 -20.97 -12.90
CA GLY A 182 18.10 -19.89 -11.91
C GLY A 182 16.72 -19.35 -11.52
N VAL A 183 16.52 -19.15 -10.22
CA VAL A 183 15.42 -18.34 -9.66
C VAL A 183 15.83 -16.86 -9.77
N PRO A 184 14.98 -15.96 -10.28
CA PRO A 184 15.31 -14.53 -10.34
C PRO A 184 15.51 -13.98 -8.93
N GLU A 185 16.62 -13.29 -8.69
CA GLU A 185 16.84 -12.59 -7.42
C GLU A 185 15.81 -11.48 -7.20
N VAL A 186 15.72 -10.99 -5.97
CA VAL A 186 15.00 -9.74 -5.70
C VAL A 186 15.68 -8.61 -6.47
N PHE A 187 14.88 -7.84 -7.22
CA PHE A 187 15.37 -6.76 -8.07
C PHE A 187 16.40 -5.89 -7.34
N ALA A 188 17.58 -5.75 -7.94
CA ALA A 188 18.77 -5.17 -7.32
C ALA A 188 18.77 -3.63 -7.24
N SER A 189 17.59 -2.98 -7.21
CA SER A 189 17.46 -1.52 -7.19
C SER A 189 18.21 -0.85 -6.04
N THR A 190 18.29 -1.49 -4.88
CA THR A 190 19.03 -0.98 -3.72
C THR A 190 20.53 -0.92 -3.92
N PHE A 191 21.05 -1.58 -4.95
CA PHE A 191 22.47 -1.57 -5.33
C PHE A 191 22.73 -0.75 -6.60
N ASP A 192 21.67 -0.27 -7.27
CA ASP A 192 21.79 0.57 -8.45
C ASP A 192 21.94 2.03 -8.04
N ILE A 193 23.14 2.60 -8.26
CA ILE A 193 23.43 4.00 -7.94
C ILE A 193 22.42 4.96 -8.54
N ARG A 194 21.89 4.66 -9.73
CA ARG A 194 20.88 5.47 -10.40
C ARG A 194 19.60 5.55 -9.58
N MET A 195 19.17 4.43 -9.00
CA MET A 195 17.99 4.39 -8.14
C MET A 195 18.24 5.10 -6.81
N LEU A 196 19.46 5.03 -6.27
CA LEU A 196 19.85 5.75 -5.06
C LEU A 196 19.86 7.27 -5.27
N LEU A 197 20.41 7.75 -6.39
CA LEU A 197 20.39 9.17 -6.75
C LEU A 197 18.96 9.66 -6.98
N ASN A 198 18.16 8.88 -7.71
CA ASN A 198 16.74 9.18 -7.90
C ASN A 198 15.98 9.25 -6.57
N ALA A 199 16.19 8.27 -5.67
CA ALA A 199 15.57 8.27 -4.35
C ALA A 199 15.96 9.50 -3.54
N LEU A 200 17.24 9.91 -3.57
CA LEU A 200 17.71 11.09 -2.87
C LEU A 200 16.97 12.36 -3.33
N TYR A 201 16.76 12.53 -4.64
CA TYR A 201 16.02 13.67 -5.19
C TYR A 201 14.56 13.68 -4.72
N TYR A 202 13.83 12.58 -4.90
CA TYR A 202 12.40 12.52 -4.58
C TYR A 202 12.11 12.56 -3.08
N LEU A 203 12.94 11.92 -2.24
CA LEU A 203 12.76 11.96 -0.77
C LEU A 203 12.95 13.36 -0.19
N ASN A 204 13.72 14.22 -0.87
CA ASN A 204 13.96 15.60 -0.45
C ASN A 204 13.01 16.62 -1.10
N GLY A 205 11.89 16.15 -1.66
CA GLY A 205 10.91 17.02 -2.29
C GLY A 205 11.46 17.67 -3.56
N GLN A 206 12.18 16.90 -4.37
CA GLN A 206 12.68 17.32 -5.69
C GLN A 206 13.68 18.48 -5.64
N LYS A 207 14.51 18.50 -4.59
CA LYS A 207 15.55 19.50 -4.37
C LYS A 207 16.91 19.02 -4.87
N SER A 208 17.71 19.95 -5.41
CA SER A 208 19.12 19.69 -5.72
C SER A 208 19.92 19.48 -4.43
N LEU A 209 21.12 18.91 -4.53
CA LEU A 209 22.00 18.67 -3.39
C LEU A 209 22.33 19.95 -2.60
N MET A 210 22.37 21.10 -3.27
CA MET A 210 22.67 22.39 -2.63
C MET A 210 21.45 23.00 -1.94
N ASP A 211 20.24 22.62 -2.34
CA ASP A 211 18.97 23.11 -1.79
C ASP A 211 18.47 22.24 -0.61
N ILE A 212 19.04 21.05 -0.44
CA ILE A 212 18.79 20.21 0.73
C ILE A 212 19.36 20.86 1.99
N ASP A 213 18.61 20.76 3.08
CA ASP A 213 19.01 21.36 4.35
C ASP A 213 20.02 20.47 5.09
N PHE A 214 21.28 20.58 4.67
CA PHE A 214 22.41 19.98 5.36
C PHE A 214 23.03 20.94 6.40
N PRO A 215 23.59 20.42 7.50
CA PRO A 215 24.51 21.15 8.37
C PRO A 215 25.64 21.82 7.57
N TRP A 216 26.12 22.98 8.04
CA TRP A 216 27.09 23.80 7.28
C TRP A 216 28.38 23.04 6.91
N VAL A 217 28.86 22.14 7.79
CA VAL A 217 30.05 21.31 7.55
C VAL A 217 29.83 20.37 6.36
N GLU A 218 28.67 19.73 6.32
CA GLU A 218 28.29 18.81 5.24
C GLU A 218 28.09 19.58 3.92
N LYS A 219 27.49 20.79 3.96
CA LYS A 219 27.40 21.66 2.77
C LYS A 219 28.76 22.05 2.22
N ALA A 220 29.73 22.37 3.09
CA ALA A 220 31.08 22.72 2.67
C ALA A 220 31.81 21.51 2.04
N ALA A 221 31.70 20.34 2.66
CA ALA A 221 32.27 19.10 2.14
C ALA A 221 31.65 18.70 0.79
N LEU A 222 30.33 18.81 0.68
CA LEU A 222 29.57 18.58 -0.56
C LEU A 222 30.06 19.51 -1.68
N LYS A 223 30.20 20.81 -1.41
CA LYS A 223 30.67 21.78 -2.40
C LYS A 223 32.06 21.42 -2.94
N GLU A 224 32.96 20.98 -2.06
CA GLU A 224 34.29 20.52 -2.48
C GLU A 224 34.22 19.19 -3.26
N ALA A 225 33.35 18.27 -2.87
CA ALA A 225 33.11 17.03 -3.61
C ALA A 225 32.56 17.30 -5.02
N LEU A 226 31.60 18.20 -5.16
CA LEU A 226 31.04 18.62 -6.46
C LEU A 226 32.09 19.29 -7.33
N LYS A 227 32.98 20.10 -6.74
CA LYS A 227 34.11 20.71 -7.46
C LYS A 227 35.05 19.65 -8.03
N LYS A 228 35.30 18.56 -7.29
CA LYS A 228 36.11 17.42 -7.76
C LYS A 228 35.40 16.55 -8.80
N ALA A 229 34.07 16.46 -8.72
CA ALA A 229 33.27 15.72 -9.70
C ALA A 229 33.12 16.46 -11.03
N LYS A 230 33.41 17.77 -11.08
CA LYS A 230 33.27 18.60 -12.28
C LYS A 230 34.11 18.05 -13.45
N GLY A 231 33.48 17.92 -14.62
CA GLY A 231 34.05 17.38 -15.86
C GLY A 231 34.11 15.85 -15.91
N THR A 232 33.45 15.15 -14.97
CA THR A 232 33.45 13.68 -14.91
C THR A 232 32.07 13.10 -15.18
N TYR A 233 32.00 11.79 -15.44
CA TYR A 233 30.74 11.07 -15.56
C TYR A 233 29.87 11.13 -14.30
N ILE A 234 30.45 11.36 -13.12
CA ILE A 234 29.69 11.57 -11.88
C ILE A 234 28.88 12.86 -11.97
N GLU A 235 29.43 13.93 -12.56
CA GLU A 235 28.68 15.17 -12.79
C GLU A 235 27.52 14.95 -13.77
N GLU A 236 27.74 14.17 -14.84
CA GLU A 236 26.68 13.82 -15.79
C GLU A 236 25.54 13.06 -15.10
N LEU A 237 25.87 12.01 -14.33
CA LEU A 237 24.88 11.27 -13.55
C LEU A 237 24.11 12.17 -12.57
N LEU A 238 24.79 13.07 -11.86
CA LEU A 238 24.11 13.99 -10.94
C LEU A 238 23.16 14.94 -11.67
N LYS A 239 23.50 15.39 -12.88
CA LYS A 239 22.59 16.21 -13.72
C LYS A 239 21.40 15.42 -14.23
N ASP A 240 21.63 14.20 -14.71
CA ASP A 240 20.58 13.31 -15.23
C ASP A 240 19.51 13.00 -14.17
N TYR A 241 19.91 12.97 -12.89
CA TYR A 241 19.02 12.75 -11.75
C TYR A 241 18.64 14.05 -10.99
N HIS A 242 18.84 15.23 -11.60
CA HIS A 242 18.42 16.54 -11.08
C HIS A 242 19.00 16.92 -9.71
N LEU A 243 20.17 16.37 -9.38
CA LEU A 243 20.84 16.60 -8.10
C LEU A 243 21.79 17.79 -8.12
N ILE A 244 22.18 18.28 -9.30
CA ILE A 244 22.96 19.52 -9.51
C ILE A 244 22.51 20.28 -10.74
#